data_AF-A0A6G3X3T9-F1
#
_entry.id   AF-A0A6G3X3T9-F1
#
_cell.length_a   1.000
_cell.length_b   1.000
_cell.length_c   1.000
_cell.angle_alpha   90.00
_cell.angle_beta   90.00
_cell.angle_gamma   90.00
#
_symmetry.space_group_name_H-M   'P 1'
#
loop_
_entity.id
_entity.type
_entity.pdbx_description
1 polymer ?
#
loop_
_entity_poly.entity_id
_entity_poly.type
_entity_poly.pdbx_seq_one_letter_code
_entity_poly.pdbx_strand_id
1 'polypeptide(L)'
;GLADPPADGTSPIRVMSFSARSLHRVQAAAPTLPTVYLMQFVSPRMRDGRLPAGARIAGPGMRIVRSHPGYIERLHRAGHRVHVWTVNEPADVDLCAELGVEAIITNRPKQVLSQLGRI
;
A
#
# COMPACT_ATOMS: atom_id res chain seq x y z
N GLY A 1 -23.04 4.83 -4.02
CA GLY A 1 -22.33 6.10 -3.65
C GLY A 1 -20.83 5.87 -3.53
N LEU A 2 -20.04 6.85 -3.08
CA LEU A 2 -18.56 6.67 -3.00
C LEU A 2 -18.12 5.53 -2.06
N ALA A 3 -18.88 5.30 -0.99
CA ALA A 3 -18.70 4.20 -0.04
C ALA A 3 -19.56 2.96 -0.35
N ASP A 4 -20.27 2.98 -1.48
CA ASP A 4 -21.16 1.90 -1.90
C ASP A 4 -21.12 1.80 -3.44
N PRO A 5 -20.00 1.30 -3.99
CA PRO A 5 -19.83 1.20 -5.43
C PRO A 5 -20.82 0.19 -6.01
N PRO A 6 -21.19 0.32 -7.31
CA PRO A 6 -21.99 -0.69 -7.99
C PRO A 6 -21.33 -2.07 -7.93
N ALA A 7 -22.15 -3.13 -8.04
CA ALA A 7 -21.77 -4.52 -7.76
C ALA A 7 -20.59 -5.06 -8.59
N ASP A 8 -20.21 -4.37 -9.65
CA ASP A 8 -19.16 -4.69 -10.60
C ASP A 8 -17.84 -3.91 -10.36
N GLY A 9 -17.79 -3.02 -9.36
CA GLY A 9 -16.69 -2.06 -9.21
C GLY A 9 -16.00 -2.05 -7.84
N THR A 10 -14.68 -1.87 -7.84
CA THR A 10 -13.96 -1.38 -6.65
C THR A 10 -14.27 0.10 -6.45
N SER A 11 -14.45 0.55 -5.20
CA SER A 11 -14.62 1.98 -4.93
C SER A 11 -13.48 2.80 -5.55
N PRO A 12 -13.79 3.95 -6.19
CA PRO A 12 -12.76 4.85 -6.74
C PRO A 12 -11.93 5.51 -5.63
N ILE A 13 -12.39 5.43 -4.37
CA ILE A 13 -11.74 6.00 -3.21
C ILE A 13 -11.06 4.91 -2.39
N ARG A 14 -9.89 5.25 -1.85
CA ARG A 14 -9.15 4.47 -0.85
C ARG A 14 -8.92 5.31 0.39
N VAL A 15 -9.05 4.71 1.56
CA VAL A 15 -8.74 5.36 2.84
C VAL A 15 -7.44 4.78 3.39
N MET A 16 -6.50 5.64 3.79
CA MET A 16 -5.20 5.24 4.30
C MET A 16 -4.91 5.85 5.67
N SER A 17 -4.28 5.09 6.57
CA SER A 17 -3.95 5.58 7.91
C SER A 17 -2.82 4.79 8.55
N PHE A 18 -2.05 5.44 9.42
CA PHE A 18 -1.12 4.80 10.37
C PHE A 18 -1.84 4.15 11.57
N SER A 19 -3.13 4.46 11.77
CA SER A 19 -3.92 3.97 12.89
C SER A 19 -4.76 2.76 12.49
N ALA A 20 -4.38 1.57 12.96
CA ALA A 20 -5.18 0.35 12.78
C ALA A 20 -6.61 0.52 13.34
N ARG A 21 -6.76 1.23 14.46
CA ARG A 21 -8.07 1.51 15.07
C ARG A 21 -8.96 2.36 14.16
N SER A 22 -8.37 3.34 13.47
CA SER A 22 -9.10 4.18 12.51
C SER A 22 -9.54 3.36 11.30
N LEU A 23 -8.67 2.51 10.76
CA LEU A 23 -9.01 1.63 9.64
C LEU A 23 -10.09 0.61 10.00
N HIS A 24 -10.04 0.05 11.21
CA HIS A 24 -11.08 -0.84 11.70
C HIS A 24 -12.46 -0.13 11.77
N ARG A 25 -12.50 1.11 12.27
CA ARG A 25 -13.74 1.91 12.29
C ARG A 25 -14.27 2.22 10.89
N VAL A 26 -13.38 2.60 9.96
CA VAL A 26 -13.76 2.84 8.56
C VAL A 26 -14.29 1.57 7.92
N GLN A 27 -13.62 0.43 8.12
CA GLN A 27 -14.06 -0.84 7.55
C GLN A 27 -15.39 -1.32 8.14
N ALA A 28 -15.64 -1.08 9.44
CA ALA A 28 -16.93 -1.40 10.05
C ALA A 28 -18.07 -0.53 9.50
N ALA A 29 -17.81 0.76 9.26
CA ALA A 29 -18.81 1.70 8.74
C ALA A 29 -19.03 1.59 7.21
N ALA A 30 -17.98 1.21 6.46
CA ALA A 30 -18.00 1.12 5.00
C ALA A 30 -17.13 -0.07 4.52
N PRO A 31 -17.66 -1.31 4.61
CA PRO A 31 -16.88 -2.53 4.36
C PRO A 31 -16.34 -2.69 2.92
N THR A 32 -16.95 -2.00 1.97
CA THR A 32 -16.59 -2.01 0.55
C THR A 32 -15.45 -1.06 0.21
N LEU A 33 -15.09 -0.13 1.10
CA LEU A 33 -13.97 0.79 0.89
C LEU A 33 -12.64 0.06 1.09
N PRO A 34 -11.73 0.07 0.11
CA PRO A 34 -10.40 -0.47 0.32
C PRO A 34 -9.59 0.43 1.26
N THR A 35 -8.91 -0.21 2.21
CA THR A 35 -8.14 0.43 3.27
C THR A 35 -6.66 0.09 3.17
N VAL A 36 -5.81 1.10 3.36
CA VAL A 36 -4.34 0.97 3.33
C VAL A 36 -3.77 1.25 4.72
N TYR A 37 -3.04 0.29 5.28
CA TYR A 37 -2.32 0.47 6.54
C TYR A 37 -0.93 1.03 6.29
N LEU A 38 -0.72 2.30 6.63
CA LEU A 38 0.58 2.97 6.46
C LEU A 38 1.53 2.53 7.57
N MET A 39 2.75 2.13 7.20
CA MET A 39 3.73 1.54 8.10
C MET A 39 5.03 2.35 8.06
N GLN A 40 5.41 2.93 9.20
CA GLN A 40 6.77 3.42 9.40
C GLN A 40 7.70 2.30 9.86
N PHE A 41 7.21 1.36 10.66
CA PHE A 41 8.00 0.26 11.20
C PHE A 41 7.25 -1.06 11.03
N VAL A 42 7.99 -2.17 10.93
CA VAL A 42 7.41 -3.52 10.94
C VAL A 42 7.63 -4.10 12.34
N SER A 43 6.55 -4.27 13.10
CA SER A 43 6.63 -4.94 14.40
C SER A 43 6.93 -6.44 14.21
N PRO A 44 7.57 -7.13 15.18
CA PRO A 44 7.85 -8.56 15.07
C PRO A 44 6.62 -9.42 14.72
N ARG A 45 5.44 -9.04 15.21
CA ARG A 45 4.16 -9.74 14.97
C ARG A 45 3.63 -9.63 13.54
N MET A 46 4.14 -8.70 12.73
CA MET A 46 3.70 -8.45 11.34
C MET A 46 4.76 -8.85 10.31
N ARG A 47 5.89 -9.43 10.75
CA ARG A 47 7.02 -9.77 9.85
C ARG A 47 6.67 -10.86 8.84
N ASP A 48 5.71 -11.72 9.15
CA ASP A 48 5.20 -12.77 8.26
C ASP A 48 4.27 -12.23 7.16
N GLY A 49 3.95 -10.93 7.18
CA GLY A 49 3.07 -10.28 6.19
C GLY A 49 1.66 -10.02 6.71
N ARG A 50 1.34 -10.38 7.95
CA ARG A 50 0.03 -10.05 8.55
C ARG A 50 -0.20 -8.55 8.65
N LEU A 51 -1.44 -8.13 8.36
CA LEU A 51 -1.92 -6.77 8.58
C LEU A 51 -2.92 -6.69 9.75
N PRO A 52 -3.10 -5.51 10.38
CA PRO A 52 -4.15 -5.31 11.36
C PRO A 52 -5.55 -5.54 10.78
N ALA A 53 -6.49 -5.95 11.64
CA ALA A 53 -7.88 -6.14 11.25
C ALA A 53 -8.47 -4.89 10.59
N GLY A 54 -9.16 -5.09 9.46
CA GLY A 54 -9.75 -4.01 8.68
C GLY A 54 -8.80 -3.35 7.67
N ALA A 55 -7.54 -3.75 7.57
CA ALA A 55 -6.63 -3.37 6.50
C ALA A 55 -6.48 -4.49 5.46
N ARG A 56 -6.58 -4.17 4.17
CA ARG A 56 -6.40 -5.15 3.07
C ARG A 56 -5.18 -4.85 2.20
N ILE A 57 -4.67 -3.64 2.27
CA ILE A 57 -3.52 -3.15 1.50
C ILE A 57 -2.44 -2.72 2.48
N ALA A 58 -1.22 -3.16 2.24
CA ALA A 58 -0.05 -2.76 3.01
C ALA A 58 0.53 -1.46 2.46
N GLY A 59 0.87 -0.52 3.35
CA GLY A 59 1.45 0.76 3.01
C GLY A 59 2.86 0.96 3.58
N PRO A 60 3.86 0.12 3.24
CA PRO A 60 5.20 0.25 3.83
C PRO A 60 5.91 1.51 3.33
N GLY A 61 6.60 2.19 4.25
CA GLY A 61 7.51 3.28 3.89
C GLY A 61 8.76 2.77 3.16
N MET A 62 9.40 3.59 2.31
CA MET A 62 10.60 3.22 1.56
C MET A 62 11.74 2.72 2.43
N ARG A 63 11.87 3.22 3.67
CA ARG A 63 12.86 2.69 4.62
C ARG A 63 12.65 1.20 4.89
N ILE A 64 11.40 0.72 4.99
CA ILE A 64 11.11 -0.70 5.18
C ILE A 64 11.53 -1.48 3.92
N VAL A 65 11.17 -0.97 2.74
CA VAL A 65 11.46 -1.62 1.46
C VAL A 65 12.96 -1.75 1.23
N ARG A 66 13.74 -0.69 1.44
CA ARG A 66 15.21 -0.72 1.30
C ARG A 66 15.87 -1.68 2.28
N SER A 67 15.46 -1.66 3.55
CA SER A 67 16.08 -2.51 4.57
C SER A 67 15.64 -3.98 4.50
N HIS A 68 14.44 -4.24 3.97
CA HIS A 68 13.85 -5.58 3.96
C HIS A 68 13.01 -5.81 2.68
N PRO A 69 13.63 -5.85 1.49
CA PRO A 69 12.90 -5.97 0.22
C PRO A 69 12.03 -7.23 0.16
N GLY A 70 12.53 -8.36 0.69
CA GLY A 70 11.75 -9.60 0.81
C GLY A 70 10.51 -9.52 1.72
N TYR A 71 10.27 -8.38 2.39
CA TYR A 71 8.99 -8.14 3.05
C TYR A 71 7.85 -7.93 2.06
N ILE A 72 8.12 -7.34 0.89
CA ILE A 72 7.10 -7.14 -0.16
C ILE A 72 6.59 -8.49 -0.65
N GLU A 73 7.49 -9.45 -0.90
CA GLU A 73 7.10 -10.82 -1.25
C GLU A 73 6.24 -11.50 -0.18
N ARG A 74 6.54 -11.29 1.10
CA ARG A 74 5.73 -11.83 2.20
C ARG A 74 4.32 -11.25 2.21
N LEU A 75 4.20 -9.94 1.95
CA LEU A 75 2.90 -9.27 1.83
C LEU A 75 2.10 -9.83 0.63
N HIS A 76 2.73 -9.99 -0.52
CA HIS A 76 2.09 -10.59 -1.70
C HIS A 76 1.67 -12.04 -1.44
N ARG A 77 2.53 -12.85 -0.79
CA ARG A 77 2.21 -14.24 -0.42
C ARG A 77 1.04 -14.34 0.57
N ALA A 78 0.88 -13.34 1.42
CA ALA A 78 -0.29 -13.19 2.30
C ALA A 78 -1.55 -12.68 1.57
N GLY A 79 -1.48 -12.44 0.26
CA GLY A 79 -2.59 -11.98 -0.57
C GLY A 79 -2.87 -10.48 -0.47
N HIS A 80 -1.92 -9.70 0.05
CA HIS A 80 -2.07 -8.26 0.18
C HIS A 80 -1.50 -7.53 -1.03
N ARG A 81 -2.20 -6.46 -1.45
CA ARG A 81 -1.60 -5.44 -2.33
C ARG A 81 -0.67 -4.55 -1.52
N VAL A 82 0.29 -3.92 -2.20
CA VAL A 82 1.32 -3.07 -1.60
C VAL A 82 1.32 -1.68 -2.25
N HIS A 83 1.29 -0.64 -1.43
CA HIS A 83 1.36 0.77 -1.85
C HIS A 83 2.50 1.46 -1.11
N VAL A 84 3.59 1.78 -1.80
CA VAL A 84 4.82 2.25 -1.14
C VAL A 84 4.89 3.78 -1.10
N TRP A 85 5.36 4.34 0.02
CA TRP A 85 5.52 5.78 0.21
C TRP A 85 6.85 6.13 0.90
N THR A 86 7.42 7.32 0.81
CA THR A 86 7.33 8.20 -0.35
C THR A 86 8.50 7.87 -1.27
N VAL A 87 8.22 7.43 -2.50
CA VAL A 87 9.24 6.98 -3.46
C VAL A 87 9.66 8.16 -4.32
N ASN A 88 10.85 8.72 -4.09
CA ASN A 88 11.30 9.93 -4.80
C ASN A 88 12.56 9.72 -5.64
N GLU A 89 13.40 8.75 -5.28
CA GLU A 89 14.67 8.52 -5.96
C GLU A 89 14.50 7.50 -7.10
N PRO A 90 15.14 7.71 -8.27
CA PRO A 90 14.99 6.80 -9.41
C PRO A 90 15.28 5.34 -9.06
N ALA A 91 16.35 5.07 -8.32
CA ALA A 91 16.68 3.71 -7.89
C ALA A 91 15.60 3.06 -7.00
N ASP A 92 14.84 3.86 -6.22
CA ASP A 92 13.72 3.34 -5.44
C ASP A 92 12.51 3.02 -6.31
N VAL A 93 12.30 3.79 -7.38
CA VAL A 93 11.24 3.53 -8.37
C VAL A 93 11.51 2.21 -9.07
N ASP A 94 12.75 1.97 -9.50
CA ASP A 94 13.18 0.72 -10.12
C ASP A 94 12.99 -0.45 -9.15
N LEU A 95 13.47 -0.32 -7.91
CA LEU A 95 13.28 -1.34 -6.87
C LEU A 95 11.80 -1.63 -6.62
N CYS A 96 10.95 -0.61 -6.55
CA CYS A 96 9.51 -0.79 -6.38
C CYS A 96 8.88 -1.53 -7.58
N ALA A 97 9.30 -1.21 -8.80
CA ALA A 97 8.83 -1.87 -10.01
C ALA A 97 9.28 -3.34 -10.07
N GLU A 98 10.55 -3.63 -9.74
CA GLU A 98 11.10 -4.99 -9.65
C GLU A 98 10.36 -5.84 -8.60
N LEU A 99 10.05 -5.26 -7.45
CA LEU A 99 9.29 -5.93 -6.39
C LEU A 99 7.80 -6.07 -6.69
N GLY A 100 7.32 -5.52 -7.80
CA GLY A 100 5.95 -5.67 -8.28
C GLY A 100 4.89 -4.93 -7.44
N VAL A 101 5.24 -3.79 -6.84
CA VAL A 101 4.27 -3.03 -6.02
C VAL A 101 3.20 -2.35 -6.89
N GLU A 102 1.94 -2.38 -6.47
CA GLU A 102 0.82 -1.92 -7.31
C GLU A 102 0.60 -0.41 -7.27
N ALA A 103 1.20 0.30 -6.32
CA ALA A 103 1.16 1.76 -6.29
C ALA A 103 2.42 2.37 -5.69
N ILE A 104 2.88 3.45 -6.34
CA ILE A 104 3.93 4.33 -5.86
C ILE A 104 3.29 5.65 -5.42
N ILE A 105 3.52 6.03 -4.17
CA ILE A 105 3.15 7.33 -3.61
C ILE A 105 4.41 8.19 -3.61
N THR A 106 4.41 9.29 -4.36
CA THR A 106 5.61 10.09 -4.67
C THR A 106 5.33 11.58 -4.66
N ASN A 107 6.35 12.38 -4.35
CA ASN A 107 6.33 13.83 -4.54
C ASN A 107 6.71 14.23 -5.98
N ARG A 108 7.14 13.28 -6.82
CA ARG A 108 7.67 13.52 -8.18
C ARG A 108 6.89 12.74 -9.26
N PRO A 109 5.55 12.88 -9.35
CA PRO A 109 4.71 12.00 -10.17
C PRO A 109 5.09 11.99 -11.66
N LYS A 110 5.40 13.15 -12.25
CA LYS A 110 5.81 13.25 -13.66
C LYS A 110 7.11 12.47 -13.93
N GLN A 111 8.08 12.56 -13.04
CA GLN A 111 9.37 11.87 -13.21
C GLN A 111 9.19 10.36 -13.08
N VAL A 112 8.44 9.90 -12.07
CA VAL A 112 8.14 8.48 -11.89
C VAL A 112 7.39 7.91 -13.10
N LEU A 113 6.37 8.62 -13.61
CA LEU A 113 5.63 8.18 -14.80
C LEU A 113 6.54 8.07 -16.04
N SER A 114 7.42 9.05 -16.26
CA SER A 114 8.36 9.03 -17.38
C SER A 114 9.37 7.88 -17.24
N GLN A 115 9.92 7.66 -16.03
CA GLN A 115 10.85 6.56 -15.76
C GLN A 115 10.21 5.19 -16.01
N LEU A 116 8.93 5.02 -15.67
CA LEU A 116 8.17 3.80 -15.90
C LEU A 116 7.60 3.66 -17.33
N GLY A 117 7.90 4.60 -18.24
CA GLY A 117 7.39 4.59 -19.63
C GLY A 117 5.87 4.73 -19.72
N ARG A 118 5.24 5.45 -18.80
CA ARG A 118 3.79 5.62 -18.70
C ARG A 118 3.26 6.92 -19.30
N ILE A 119 4.16 7.82 -19.71
CA ILE A 119 3.91 9.08 -20.42
C ILE A 119 5.08 9.40 -21.34
#